data_AF-A0A1Q3CS18-F1
#
_entry.id   AF-A0A1Q3CS18-F1
#
_cell.length_a   1.000
_cell.length_b   1.000
_cell.length_c   1.000
_cell.angle_alpha   90.00
_cell.angle_beta   90.00
_cell.angle_gamma   90.00
#
_symmetry.space_group_name_H-M   'P 1'
#
loop_
_entity.id
_entity.type
_entity.pdbx_description
1 polymer ?
#
loop_
_entity_poly.entity_id
_entity_poly.type
_entity_poly.pdbx_seq_one_letter_code
_entity_poly.pdbx_strand_id
1 'polypeptide(L)'
;MSKEIEILKNENSYHKNEIDILNVSLKLSNDFEEENKNLKLEIDALKKTFSKFSNSSDKLDNLIGLQRCVFDKVGLGYEEMKNVKHFKNFFVKKNEPKISCNYCGRFGHVSTSCIYRNNLCYGKTRRIWVPKGTFVTNAQGPKFIWVPKV
;
A
#
# COMPACT_ATOMS: atom_id res chain seq x y z
N MET A 1 -17.26 -85.01 35.97
CA MET A 1 -18.14 -84.71 34.82
C MET A 1 -19.06 -83.51 35.03
N SER A 2 -20.18 -83.57 35.77
CA SER A 2 -21.13 -82.43 35.78
C SER A 2 -20.57 -81.11 36.36
N LYS A 3 -19.76 -81.19 37.42
CA LYS A 3 -19.11 -80.00 38.03
C LYS A 3 -18.04 -79.36 37.13
N GLU A 4 -17.26 -80.17 36.41
CA GLU A 4 -16.26 -79.65 35.45
C GLU A 4 -16.92 -78.93 34.28
N ILE A 5 -18.04 -79.46 33.77
CA ILE A 5 -18.79 -78.84 32.67
C ILE A 5 -19.34 -77.47 33.08
N GLU A 6 -19.78 -77.30 34.32
CA GLU A 6 -20.28 -76.04 34.86
C GLU A 6 -19.17 -74.99 35.01
N ILE A 7 -18.00 -75.39 35.52
CA ILE A 7 -16.81 -74.52 35.60
C ILE A 7 -16.39 -74.04 34.20
N LEU A 8 -16.28 -74.97 33.24
CA LEU A 8 -15.92 -74.65 31.85
C LEU A 8 -16.93 -73.70 31.18
N LYS A 9 -18.22 -73.83 31.49
CA LYS A 9 -19.25 -72.88 31.00
C LYS A 9 -19.06 -71.48 31.56
N ASN A 10 -18.74 -71.36 32.84
CA ASN A 10 -18.49 -70.07 33.48
C ASN A 10 -17.23 -69.41 32.92
N GLU A 11 -16.15 -70.17 32.75
CA GLU A 11 -14.91 -69.69 32.10
C GLU A 11 -15.15 -69.23 30.66
N ASN A 12 -15.89 -70.00 29.86
CA ASN A 12 -16.26 -69.58 28.50
C ASN A 12 -17.09 -68.29 28.49
N SER A 13 -18.00 -68.11 29.46
CA SER A 13 -18.78 -66.88 29.56
C SER A 13 -17.90 -65.68 29.91
N TYR A 14 -16.91 -65.88 30.78
CA TYR A 14 -15.94 -64.86 31.20
C TYR A 14 -15.05 -64.45 30.02
N HIS A 15 -14.46 -65.42 29.31
CA HIS A 15 -13.63 -65.14 28.14
C HIS A 15 -14.40 -64.46 27.01
N LYS A 16 -15.68 -64.80 26.82
CA LYS A 16 -16.52 -64.11 25.85
C LYS A 16 -16.69 -62.63 26.19
N ASN A 17 -16.91 -62.30 27.45
CA ASN A 17 -17.00 -60.91 27.91
C ASN A 17 -15.66 -60.17 27.75
N GLU A 18 -14.53 -60.83 28.04
CA GLU A 18 -13.20 -60.23 27.82
C GLU A 18 -12.95 -59.93 26.33
N ILE A 19 -13.32 -60.84 25.44
CA ILE A 19 -13.20 -60.63 23.99
C ILE A 19 -14.03 -59.42 23.55
N ASP A 20 -15.26 -59.28 24.05
CA ASP A 20 -16.12 -58.14 23.73
C ASP A 20 -15.49 -56.81 24.22
N ILE A 21 -14.92 -56.78 25.43
CA ILE A 21 -14.22 -55.60 25.98
C ILE A 21 -12.99 -55.26 25.14
N LEU A 22 -12.20 -56.25 24.75
CA LEU A 22 -11.01 -56.06 23.92
C LEU A 22 -11.38 -55.53 22.53
N ASN A 23 -12.46 -56.02 21.93
CA ASN A 23 -12.94 -55.55 20.64
C ASN A 23 -13.36 -54.08 20.69
N VAL A 24 -14.07 -53.66 21.75
CA VAL A 24 -14.43 -52.25 21.96
C VAL A 24 -13.18 -51.39 22.14
N SER A 25 -12.20 -51.85 22.93
CA SER A 25 -10.94 -51.14 23.16
C SER A 25 -10.11 -50.99 21.88
N LEU A 26 -10.07 -52.04 21.05
CA LEU A 26 -9.36 -52.02 19.77
C LEU A 26 -10.01 -51.07 18.77
N LYS A 27 -11.35 -51.05 18.71
CA LYS A 27 -12.09 -50.08 17.89
C LYS A 27 -11.77 -48.65 18.30
N LEU A 28 -11.84 -48.36 19.59
CA LEU A 28 -11.52 -47.04 20.14
C LEU A 28 -10.07 -46.63 19.83
N SER A 29 -9.12 -47.57 19.94
CA SER A 29 -7.71 -47.32 19.60
C SER A 29 -7.52 -46.97 18.13
N ASN A 30 -8.22 -47.64 17.22
CA ASN A 30 -8.15 -47.35 15.79
C ASN A 30 -8.72 -45.96 15.47
N ASP A 31 -9.87 -45.62 16.06
CA ASP A 31 -10.50 -44.30 15.89
C ASP A 31 -9.54 -43.18 16.34
N PHE A 32 -8.88 -43.34 17.49
CA PHE A 32 -7.86 -42.40 17.97
C PHE A 32 -6.62 -42.32 17.08
N GLU A 33 -6.21 -43.43 16.46
CA GLU A 33 -5.06 -43.44 15.55
C GLU A 33 -5.36 -42.65 14.26
N GLU A 34 -6.58 -42.78 13.74
CA GLU A 34 -7.06 -42.04 12.56
C GLU A 34 -7.16 -40.54 12.86
N GLU A 35 -7.77 -40.15 13.98
CA GLU A 35 -7.85 -38.74 14.40
C GLU A 35 -6.46 -38.11 14.55
N ASN A 36 -5.51 -38.82 15.17
CA ASN A 36 -4.13 -38.35 15.29
C ASN A 36 -3.42 -38.15 13.94
N LYS A 37 -3.71 -38.98 12.94
CA LYS A 37 -3.16 -38.81 11.58
C LYS A 37 -3.74 -37.54 10.93
N ASN A 38 -5.05 -37.33 11.07
CA ASN A 38 -5.73 -36.13 10.55
C ASN A 38 -5.20 -34.85 11.20
N LEU A 39 -5.08 -34.82 12.53
CA LEU A 39 -4.54 -33.68 13.27
C LEU A 39 -3.10 -33.34 12.85
N LYS A 40 -2.26 -34.36 12.59
CA LYS A 40 -0.89 -34.12 12.09
C LYS A 40 -0.88 -33.45 10.71
N LEU A 41 -1.80 -33.81 9.82
CA LEU A 41 -1.93 -33.18 8.50
C LEU A 41 -2.40 -31.73 8.61
N GLU A 42 -3.38 -31.46 9.48
CA GLU A 42 -3.86 -30.11 9.76
C GLU A 42 -2.77 -29.21 10.34
N ILE A 43 -1.97 -29.73 11.28
CA ILE A 43 -0.83 -29.01 11.86
C ILE A 43 0.20 -28.65 10.80
N ASP A 44 0.53 -29.55 9.87
CA ASP A 44 1.47 -29.25 8.79
C ASP A 44 0.94 -28.16 7.84
N ALA A 45 -0.33 -28.27 7.45
CA ALA A 45 -1.01 -27.26 6.64
C ALA A 45 -1.04 -25.89 7.35
N LEU A 46 -1.35 -25.87 8.64
CA LEU A 46 -1.37 -24.66 9.47
C LEU A 46 0.03 -24.05 9.60
N LYS A 47 1.06 -24.86 9.81
CA LYS A 47 2.44 -24.39 9.89
C LYS A 47 2.90 -23.75 8.57
N LYS A 48 2.49 -24.32 7.43
CA LYS A 48 2.76 -23.77 6.10
C LYS A 48 2.05 -22.44 5.86
N THR A 49 0.80 -22.30 6.29
CA THR A 49 0.07 -21.02 6.17
C THR A 49 0.64 -19.97 7.12
N PHE A 50 0.98 -20.34 8.35
CA PHE A 50 1.59 -19.46 9.34
C PHE A 50 2.96 -18.93 8.89
N SER A 51 3.81 -19.78 8.31
CA SER A 51 5.11 -19.32 7.79
C SER A 51 4.96 -18.31 6.64
N LYS A 52 3.99 -18.51 5.73
CA LYS A 52 3.67 -17.52 4.68
C LYS A 52 3.15 -16.21 5.28
N PHE A 53 2.26 -16.30 6.26
CA PHE A 53 1.72 -15.14 6.97
C PHE A 53 2.83 -14.34 7.67
N SER A 54 3.69 -15.00 8.45
CA SER A 54 4.84 -14.39 9.12
C SER A 54 5.74 -13.67 8.10
N ASN A 55 6.14 -14.34 7.02
CA ASN A 55 6.97 -13.74 5.97
C ASN A 55 6.30 -12.51 5.32
N SER A 56 4.97 -12.51 5.20
CA SER A 56 4.23 -11.34 4.69
C SER A 56 4.13 -10.21 5.70
N SER A 57 3.98 -10.54 7.00
CA SER A 57 3.98 -9.57 8.09
C SER A 57 5.32 -8.85 8.18
N ASP A 58 6.43 -9.59 8.17
CA ASP A 58 7.77 -9.00 8.22
C ASP A 58 8.01 -8.04 7.05
N LYS A 59 7.53 -8.40 5.85
CA LYS A 59 7.59 -7.50 4.68
C LYS A 59 6.75 -6.25 4.88
N LEU A 60 5.55 -6.38 5.42
CA LEU A 60 4.66 -5.26 5.71
C LEU A 60 5.26 -4.34 6.78
N ASP A 61 5.80 -4.89 7.86
CA ASP A 61 6.46 -4.15 8.93
C ASP A 61 7.69 -3.39 8.42
N ASN A 62 8.47 -4.00 7.53
CA ASN A 62 9.57 -3.30 6.85
C ASN A 62 9.08 -2.14 5.98
N LEU A 63 7.98 -2.31 5.24
CA LEU A 63 7.38 -1.24 4.44
C LEU A 63 6.84 -0.10 5.30
N ILE A 64 6.10 -0.41 6.38
CA ILE A 64 5.53 0.58 7.30
C ILE A 64 6.62 1.25 8.13
N GLY A 65 7.65 0.50 8.55
CA GLY A 65 8.82 1.02 9.27
C GLY A 65 9.57 2.07 8.45
N LEU A 66 9.69 1.87 7.14
CA LEU A 66 10.22 2.87 6.21
C LEU A 66 9.29 4.08 6.02
N GLN A 67 7.98 3.90 6.23
CA GLN A 67 6.94 4.93 6.08
C GLN A 67 6.74 5.80 7.34
N ARG A 68 7.20 5.38 8.53
CA ARG A 68 7.18 6.21 9.76
C ARG A 68 8.18 7.36 9.67
N CYS A 69 8.01 8.23 8.69
CA CYS A 69 8.49 9.59 8.79
C CYS A 69 7.52 10.32 9.72
N VAL A 70 7.96 10.52 10.97
CA VAL A 70 7.22 11.20 12.04
C VAL A 70 7.07 12.68 11.70
N PHE A 71 6.22 13.01 10.73
CA PHE A 71 5.95 14.40 10.34
C PHE A 71 4.77 15.02 11.10
N ASP A 72 3.84 14.23 11.65
CA ASP A 72 2.76 14.75 12.50
C ASP A 72 3.22 15.03 13.95
N LYS A 73 4.40 15.65 14.12
CA LYS A 73 4.66 16.41 15.34
C LYS A 73 4.01 17.79 15.15
N VAL A 74 2.71 17.86 15.43
CA VAL A 74 1.89 19.08 15.38
C VAL A 74 2.18 20.02 16.58
N GLY A 75 3.44 20.14 16.96
CA GLY A 75 3.90 21.01 18.05
C GLY A 75 4.28 22.38 17.52
N LEU A 76 3.72 23.44 18.12
CA LEU A 76 4.18 24.82 17.91
C LEU A 76 5.70 24.90 18.12
N GLY A 77 6.44 25.24 17.06
CA GLY A 77 7.90 25.37 17.06
C GLY A 77 8.68 24.27 16.35
N TYR A 78 8.03 23.29 15.71
CA TYR A 78 8.73 22.28 14.91
C TYR A 78 9.15 22.84 13.53
N GLU A 79 10.45 23.10 13.34
CA GLU A 79 11.02 23.46 12.04
C GLU A 79 11.34 22.19 11.21
N GLU A 80 10.42 21.80 10.32
CA GLU A 80 10.54 20.65 9.42
C GLU A 80 11.82 20.62 8.57
N MET A 81 12.42 21.78 8.29
CA MET A 81 13.48 21.91 7.28
C MET A 81 14.90 21.59 7.77
N LYS A 82 15.15 21.51 9.08
CA LYS A 82 16.53 21.39 9.61
C LYS A 82 16.94 19.98 10.03
N ASN A 83 16.03 19.14 10.49
CA ASN A 83 16.38 17.88 11.17
C ASN A 83 15.65 16.62 10.71
N VAL A 84 14.83 16.69 9.66
CA VAL A 84 14.05 15.52 9.25
C VAL A 84 14.78 14.70 8.19
N LYS A 85 15.14 13.46 8.52
CA LYS A 85 15.53 12.46 7.52
C LYS A 85 14.34 12.24 6.59
N HIS A 86 14.42 12.81 5.40
CA HIS A 86 13.40 12.63 4.36
C HIS A 86 13.55 11.23 3.76
N PHE A 87 12.77 10.28 4.27
CA PHE A 87 12.61 8.99 3.61
C PHE A 87 11.76 9.19 2.34
N LYS A 88 12.13 8.53 1.23
CA LYS A 88 11.34 8.57 -0.02
C LYS A 88 10.00 7.87 0.24
N ASN A 89 8.94 8.64 0.48
CA ASN A 89 7.58 8.11 0.47
C ASN A 89 7.24 7.61 -0.94
N PHE A 90 7.06 6.29 -1.09
CA PHE A 90 6.67 5.66 -2.36
C PHE A 90 5.19 5.92 -2.72
N PHE A 91 4.34 6.18 -1.74
CA PHE A 91 2.89 6.29 -1.91
C PHE A 91 2.38 7.70 -2.23
N VAL A 92 3.18 8.74 -1.94
CA VAL A 92 2.80 10.13 -2.24
C VAL A 92 3.61 10.59 -3.45
N LYS A 93 2.94 10.86 -4.57
CA LYS A 93 3.57 11.56 -5.70
C LYS A 93 4.12 12.87 -5.15
N LYS A 94 5.44 13.08 -5.28
CA LYS A 94 6.06 14.37 -4.94
C LYS A 94 5.37 15.44 -5.77
N ASN A 95 4.61 16.30 -5.13
CA ASN A 95 4.19 17.56 -5.75
C ASN A 95 5.45 18.41 -5.81
N GLU A 96 6.16 18.35 -6.95
CA GLU A 96 7.22 19.30 -7.21
C GLU A 96 6.62 20.71 -7.10
N PRO A 97 7.21 21.60 -6.30
CA PRO A 97 6.71 22.96 -6.21
C PRO A 97 6.83 23.58 -7.61
N LYS A 98 5.69 23.72 -8.30
CA LYS A 98 5.59 24.44 -9.57
C LYS A 98 5.76 25.92 -9.28
N ILE A 99 6.99 26.33 -9.01
CA ILE A 99 7.34 27.73 -8.79
C ILE A 99 7.04 28.45 -10.09
N SER A 100 5.98 29.26 -10.10
CA SER A 100 5.61 30.11 -11.22
C SER A 100 5.86 31.56 -10.86
N CYS A 101 6.31 32.33 -11.85
CA CYS A 101 6.60 33.74 -11.67
C CYS A 101 5.31 34.55 -11.86
N ASN A 102 4.85 35.24 -10.83
CA ASN A 102 3.66 36.12 -10.92
C ASN A 102 3.80 37.27 -11.93
N TYR A 103 5.04 37.66 -12.29
CA TYR A 103 5.27 38.74 -13.26
C TYR A 103 5.16 38.26 -14.72
N CYS A 104 5.92 37.22 -15.10
CA CYS A 104 6.01 36.74 -16.48
C CYS A 104 5.19 35.47 -16.76
N GLY A 105 4.59 34.85 -15.74
CA GLY A 105 3.79 33.63 -15.85
C GLY A 105 4.58 32.36 -16.18
N ARG A 106 5.93 32.43 -16.26
CA ARG A 106 6.78 31.27 -16.57
C ARG A 106 7.15 30.51 -15.30
N PHE A 107 7.35 29.20 -15.45
CA PHE A 107 7.80 28.32 -14.36
C PHE A 107 9.31 28.42 -14.12
N GLY A 108 9.76 27.95 -12.95
CA GLY A 108 11.17 27.78 -12.59
C GLY A 108 11.80 28.94 -11.81
N HIS A 109 11.08 30.03 -11.54
CA HIS A 109 11.60 31.17 -10.79
C HIS A 109 10.50 32.02 -10.14
N VAL A 110 10.85 32.81 -9.12
CA VAL A 110 9.94 33.75 -8.44
C VAL A 110 10.02 35.14 -9.06
N SER A 111 9.07 36.03 -8.75
CA SER A 111 9.02 37.38 -9.34
C SER A 111 10.26 38.24 -9.05
N THR A 112 10.93 38.03 -7.91
CA THR A 112 12.14 38.76 -7.53
C THR A 112 13.34 38.42 -8.41
N SER A 113 13.44 37.18 -8.88
CA SER A 113 14.49 36.71 -9.79
C SER A 113 14.07 36.75 -11.26
N CYS A 114 12.97 37.44 -11.59
CA CYS A 114 12.46 37.51 -12.95
C CYS A 114 13.28 38.46 -13.81
N ILE A 115 13.90 37.92 -14.88
CA ILE A 115 14.68 38.69 -15.86
C ILE A 115 13.85 39.83 -16.45
N TYR A 116 12.58 39.58 -16.78
CA TYR A 116 11.67 40.59 -17.35
C TYR A 116 11.28 41.69 -16.36
N ARG A 117 11.42 41.47 -15.05
CA ARG A 117 11.19 42.48 -14.01
C ARG A 117 12.46 43.31 -13.76
N ASN A 118 13.61 42.64 -13.73
CA ASN A 118 14.87 43.27 -13.32
C ASN A 118 15.60 43.99 -14.48
N ASN A 119 15.33 43.61 -15.73
CA ASN A 119 15.96 44.23 -16.90
C ASN A 119 14.95 45.10 -17.66
N LEU A 120 15.21 46.41 -17.71
CA LEU A 120 14.41 47.40 -18.45
C LEU A 120 14.36 47.14 -19.97
N CYS A 121 15.35 46.44 -20.52
CA CYS A 121 15.55 46.22 -21.95
C CYS A 121 14.57 45.19 -22.57
N TYR A 122 13.94 44.33 -21.77
CA TYR A 122 13.06 43.26 -22.29
C TYR A 122 11.60 43.69 -22.46
N GLY A 123 11.33 45.00 -22.46
CA GLY A 123 10.07 45.57 -22.86
C GLY A 123 8.96 45.31 -21.87
N LYS A 124 8.53 46.37 -21.17
CA LYS A 124 7.20 46.40 -20.56
C LYS A 124 6.19 46.22 -21.70
N THR A 125 5.70 45.02 -21.93
CA THR A 125 4.51 44.82 -22.76
C THR A 125 3.43 45.67 -22.09
N ARG A 126 3.06 46.79 -22.70
CA ARG A 126 1.97 47.65 -22.19
C ARG A 126 0.72 46.78 -22.19
N ARG A 127 0.37 46.22 -21.03
CA ARG A 127 -0.91 45.55 -20.85
C ARG A 127 -1.94 46.67 -20.73
N ILE A 128 -2.65 46.92 -21.83
CA ILE A 128 -3.83 47.78 -21.82
C ILE A 128 -4.95 46.92 -21.24
N TRP A 129 -5.70 47.47 -20.28
CA TRP A 129 -6.84 46.76 -19.73
C TRP A 129 -7.97 46.77 -20.76
N VAL A 130 -8.44 45.58 -21.16
CA VAL A 130 -9.50 45.44 -22.18
C VAL A 130 -10.61 44.55 -21.61
N PRO A 131 -11.90 44.92 -21.79
CA PRO A 131 -13.02 44.08 -21.39
C PRO A 131 -12.96 42.68 -22.04
N LYS A 132 -13.34 41.64 -21.28
CA LYS A 132 -13.39 40.24 -21.77
C LYS A 132 -14.33 40.15 -22.98
N GLY A 133 -13.83 39.60 -24.09
CA GLY A 133 -14.58 39.42 -25.35
C GLY A 133 -14.07 40.25 -26.54
N THR A 134 -13.07 41.11 -26.34
CA THR A 134 -12.53 41.96 -27.41
C THR A 134 -11.48 41.19 -28.22
N PHE A 135 -11.79 40.83 -29.47
CA PHE A 135 -10.81 40.30 -30.43
C PHE A 135 -10.22 41.47 -31.22
N VAL A 136 -8.89 41.64 -31.19
CA VAL A 136 -8.21 42.72 -31.91
C VAL A 136 -8.06 42.32 -33.38
N THR A 137 -9.12 42.45 -34.18
CA THR A 137 -9.10 42.18 -35.62
C THR A 137 -9.00 43.48 -36.41
N ASN A 138 -7.83 44.14 -36.38
CA ASN A 138 -7.31 44.93 -37.51
C ASN A 138 -5.90 45.45 -37.21
N ALA A 139 -4.86 44.72 -37.62
CA ALA A 139 -3.53 45.30 -37.76
C ALA A 139 -3.40 45.79 -39.21
N GLN A 140 -3.96 46.96 -39.53
CA GLN A 140 -3.65 47.62 -40.79
C GLN A 140 -2.18 48.03 -40.76
N GLY A 141 -1.35 47.25 -41.45
CA GLY A 141 0.07 47.51 -41.67
C GLY A 141 0.31 48.74 -42.56
N PRO A 142 1.57 49.19 -42.68
CA PRO A 142 1.91 50.51 -43.21
C PRO A 142 1.74 50.60 -44.73
N LYS A 143 0.85 51.52 -45.15
CA LYS A 143 0.71 52.22 -46.45
C LYS A 143 1.14 51.48 -47.73
N PHE A 144 0.18 50.92 -48.47
CA PHE A 144 0.33 50.70 -49.91
C PHE A 144 0.46 52.05 -50.63
N ILE A 145 1.57 52.27 -51.35
CA ILE A 145 1.73 53.42 -52.25
C ILE A 145 0.83 53.17 -53.47
N TRP A 146 -0.22 53.97 -53.60
CA TRP A 146 -1.02 54.03 -54.82
C TRP A 146 -0.26 54.89 -55.84
N VAL A 147 0.12 54.31 -56.99
CA VAL A 147 0.68 55.07 -58.13
C VAL A 147 -0.36 55.05 -59.25
N PRO A 148 -0.80 56.19 -59.80
CA PRO A 148 -1.65 56.22 -60.98
C PRO A 148 -0.85 55.78 -62.22
N LYS A 149 -1.44 54.93 -63.06
CA LYS A 149 -0.88 54.63 -64.40
C LYS A 149 -1.23 55.76 -65.36
N VAL A 150 -0.25 56.14 -66.18
CA VAL A 150 -0.40 56.97 -67.39
C VAL A 150 -0.98 56.12 -68.51
#